data_AF-A0A925A141-F1
#
_entry.id   AF-A0A925A141-F1
#
_cell.length_a   1.000
_cell.length_b   1.000
_cell.length_c   1.000
_cell.angle_alpha   90.00
_cell.angle_beta   90.00
_cell.angle_gamma   90.00
#
_symmetry.space_group_name_H-M   'P 1'
#
loop_
_entity.id
_entity.type
_entity.pdbx_description
1 polymer ?
#
loop_
_entity_poly.entity_id
_entity_poly.type
_entity_poly.pdbx_seq_one_letter_code
_entity_poly.pdbx_strand_id
1 'polypeptide(L)'
;MTTALHEPSVVELHRRGFRRRQTSRSVLIAILSTLVFAAVAWFAIVNTPGWARVQHSFFDPAVLATAWPRVISGLWPNIRVLFFAAIGVLVLSILLASLRTLRGPIFFPVRALVAGYTDLFRGLPLIIVLYLVGFGIPGLRLDIPRFPA
;
A
#
# COMPACT_ATOMS: atom_id res chain seq x y z
N MET A 1 32.29 -10.13 -37.20
CA MET A 1 31.05 -10.80 -36.74
C MET A 1 29.88 -10.05 -37.35
N THR A 2 29.39 -10.52 -38.50
CA THR A 2 28.30 -9.90 -39.26
C THR A 2 26.96 -10.41 -38.75
N THR A 3 26.14 -9.52 -38.18
CA THR A 3 24.74 -9.81 -37.85
C THR A 3 23.95 -9.97 -39.14
N ALA A 4 23.71 -11.22 -39.57
CA ALA A 4 22.77 -11.50 -40.64
C ALA A 4 21.39 -10.95 -40.22
N LEU A 5 20.88 -9.97 -40.97
CA LEU A 5 19.56 -9.41 -40.74
C LEU A 5 18.54 -10.50 -41.05
N HIS A 6 17.91 -11.02 -40.01
CA HIS A 6 16.90 -12.08 -40.13
C HIS A 6 15.69 -11.53 -40.89
N GLU A 7 15.54 -11.93 -42.16
CA GLU A 7 14.39 -11.57 -42.98
C GLU A 7 13.22 -12.52 -42.64
N PRO A 8 12.09 -11.99 -42.12
CA PRO A 8 11.01 -12.84 -41.64
C PRO A 8 10.36 -13.61 -42.79
N SER A 9 10.19 -14.91 -42.60
CA SER A 9 9.55 -15.79 -43.59
C SER A 9 8.10 -15.37 -43.86
N VAL A 10 7.60 -15.65 -45.06
CA VAL A 10 6.22 -15.35 -45.47
C VAL A 10 5.18 -15.92 -44.49
N VAL A 11 5.43 -17.12 -43.94
CA VAL A 11 4.57 -17.77 -42.94
C VAL A 11 4.53 -16.99 -41.62
N GLU A 12 5.67 -16.42 -41.19
CA GLU A 12 5.75 -15.61 -39.98
C GLU A 12 5.03 -14.26 -40.16
N LEU A 13 5.14 -13.63 -41.33
CA LEU A 13 4.40 -12.39 -41.65
C LEU A 13 2.88 -12.61 -41.64
N HIS A 14 2.40 -13.71 -42.23
CA HIS A 14 0.98 -14.09 -42.19
C HIS A 14 0.47 -14.33 -40.76
N ARG A 15 1.27 -15.01 -39.91
CA ARG A 15 0.93 -15.22 -38.49
C ARG A 15 0.85 -13.92 -37.70
N ARG A 16 1.76 -12.98 -37.93
CA ARG A 16 1.75 -11.66 -37.29
C ARG A 16 0.52 -10.84 -37.67
N GLY A 17 0.11 -10.87 -38.95
CA GLY A 17 -1.10 -10.20 -39.43
C GLY A 17 -2.39 -10.73 -38.78
N PHE A 18 -2.52 -12.06 -38.66
CA PHE A 18 -3.67 -12.70 -38.01
C PHE A 18 -3.72 -12.38 -36.51
N ARG A 19 -2.59 -12.52 -35.80
CA ARG A 19 -2.50 -12.19 -34.36
C ARG A 19 -2.80 -10.72 -34.09
N ARG A 20 -2.29 -9.79 -34.91
CA ARG A 20 -2.59 -8.35 -34.78
C ARG A 20 -4.09 -8.07 -34.91
N ARG A 21 -4.77 -8.64 -35.90
CA ARG A 21 -6.23 -8.47 -36.07
C ARG A 21 -7.02 -9.06 -34.90
N GLN A 22 -6.62 -10.23 -34.41
CA GLN A 22 -7.27 -10.88 -33.27
C GLN A 22 -7.04 -10.10 -31.97
N THR A 23 -5.82 -9.67 -31.67
CA THR A 23 -5.49 -8.84 -30.51
C THR A 23 -6.19 -7.49 -30.56
N SER A 24 -6.19 -6.80 -31.70
CA SER A 24 -6.89 -5.51 -31.82
C SER A 24 -8.40 -5.67 -31.60
N ARG A 25 -9.02 -6.74 -32.13
CA ARG A 25 -10.44 -7.02 -31.90
C ARG A 25 -10.72 -7.34 -30.43
N SER A 26 -9.88 -8.14 -29.78
CA SER A 26 -10.03 -8.44 -28.34
C SER A 26 -9.84 -7.22 -27.46
N VAL A 27 -8.85 -6.36 -27.74
CA VAL A 27 -8.63 -5.11 -27.00
C VAL A 27 -9.80 -4.15 -27.20
N LEU A 28 -10.29 -4.02 -28.43
CA LEU A 28 -11.44 -3.16 -28.74
C LEU A 28 -12.72 -3.67 -28.05
N ILE A 29 -12.96 -4.98 -28.04
CA ILE A 29 -14.06 -5.59 -27.29
C ILE A 29 -13.90 -5.34 -25.79
N ALA A 30 -12.69 -5.49 -25.23
CA ALA A 30 -12.44 -5.25 -23.81
C ALA A 30 -12.66 -3.78 -23.41
N ILE A 31 -12.20 -2.83 -24.23
CA ILE A 31 -12.45 -1.40 -24.01
C ILE A 31 -13.95 -1.12 -24.07
N LEU A 32 -14.63 -1.58 -25.13
CA LEU A 32 -16.06 -1.37 -25.30
C LEU A 32 -16.87 -1.98 -24.15
N SER A 33 -16.59 -3.23 -23.77
CA SER A 33 -17.31 -3.88 -22.67
C SER A 33 -17.07 -3.18 -21.34
N THR A 34 -15.84 -2.71 -21.08
CA THR A 34 -15.50 -1.94 -19.87
C THR A 34 -16.24 -0.61 -19.85
N LEU A 35 -16.28 0.10 -20.98
CA LEU A 35 -17.00 1.38 -21.08
C LEU A 35 -18.51 1.20 -20.92
N VAL A 36 -19.09 0.17 -21.55
CA VAL A 36 -20.52 -0.15 -21.41
C VAL A 36 -20.83 -0.51 -19.95
N PHE A 37 -20.04 -1.36 -19.32
CA PHE A 37 -20.21 -1.71 -17.92
C PHE A 37 -20.10 -0.48 -17.01
N ALA A 38 -19.08 0.35 -17.20
CA ALA A 38 -18.90 1.58 -16.43
C ALA A 38 -20.07 2.56 -16.62
N ALA A 39 -20.57 2.71 -17.85
CA ALA A 39 -21.73 3.56 -18.15
C ALA A 39 -23.01 3.05 -17.48
N VAL A 40 -23.25 1.74 -17.52
CA VAL A 40 -24.39 1.10 -16.84
C VAL A 40 -24.28 1.29 -15.32
N ALA A 41 -23.09 1.06 -14.74
CA ALA A 41 -22.86 1.25 -13.32
C ALA A 41 -23.05 2.72 -12.89
N TRP A 42 -22.49 3.66 -13.66
CA TRP A 42 -22.67 5.09 -13.45
C TRP A 42 -24.15 5.49 -13.46
N PHE A 43 -24.88 5.07 -14.50
CA PHE A 43 -26.30 5.35 -14.62
C PHE A 43 -27.08 4.77 -13.44
N ALA A 44 -26.81 3.53 -13.03
CA ALA A 44 -27.46 2.91 -11.88
C ALA A 44 -27.21 3.72 -10.59
N ILE A 45 -25.98 4.20 -10.37
CA ILE A 45 -25.61 4.98 -9.16
C ILE A 45 -26.29 6.35 -9.15
N VAL A 46 -26.23 7.12 -10.25
CA VAL A 46 -26.75 8.50 -10.31
C VAL A 46 -28.28 8.54 -10.19
N ASN A 47 -28.97 7.50 -10.66
CA ASN A 47 -30.42 7.39 -10.52
C ASN A 47 -30.88 6.89 -9.13
N THR A 48 -29.96 6.64 -8.19
CA THR A 48 -30.37 6.31 -6.82
C THR A 48 -30.89 7.55 -6.08
N PRO A 49 -31.92 7.42 -5.22
CA PRO A 49 -32.43 8.55 -4.42
C PRO A 49 -31.40 9.22 -3.50
N GLY A 50 -30.31 8.51 -3.17
CA GLY A 50 -29.24 8.98 -2.28
C GLY A 50 -28.12 9.75 -2.99
N TRP A 51 -28.06 9.77 -4.32
CA TRP A 51 -26.94 10.34 -5.08
C TRP A 51 -26.71 11.83 -4.74
N ALA A 52 -27.77 12.63 -4.69
CA ALA A 52 -27.67 14.04 -4.34
C ALA A 52 -27.03 14.27 -2.96
N ARG A 53 -27.35 13.42 -1.97
CA ARG A 53 -26.75 13.50 -0.62
C ARG A 53 -25.26 13.18 -0.67
N VAL A 54 -24.85 12.16 -1.43
CA VAL A 54 -23.44 11.82 -1.60
C VAL A 54 -22.68 12.97 -2.29
N GLN A 55 -23.28 13.57 -3.32
CA GLN A 55 -22.70 14.72 -4.00
C GLN A 55 -22.49 15.90 -3.05
N HIS A 56 -23.46 16.24 -2.21
CA HIS A 56 -23.32 17.31 -1.23
C HIS A 56 -22.35 16.98 -0.08
N SER A 57 -22.31 15.73 0.38
CA SER A 57 -21.44 15.35 1.50
C SER A 57 -19.97 15.18 1.10
N PHE A 58 -19.70 14.70 -0.11
CA PHE A 58 -18.35 14.31 -0.54
C PHE A 58 -17.79 15.18 -1.67
N PHE A 59 -18.64 15.78 -2.50
CA PHE A 59 -18.25 16.52 -3.71
C PHE A 59 -18.69 17.99 -3.68
N ASP A 60 -18.70 18.60 -2.49
CA ASP A 60 -18.95 20.04 -2.30
C ASP A 60 -17.62 20.82 -2.28
N PRO A 61 -17.36 21.70 -3.27
CA PRO A 61 -16.13 22.48 -3.33
C PRO A 61 -15.94 23.46 -2.16
N ALA A 62 -17.03 23.98 -1.59
CA ALA A 62 -16.98 24.90 -0.45
C ALA A 62 -16.58 24.14 0.84
N VAL A 63 -17.12 22.93 1.02
CA VAL A 63 -16.69 22.04 2.11
C VAL A 63 -15.23 21.64 1.92
N LEU A 64 -14.80 21.33 0.70
CA LEU A 64 -13.40 21.01 0.42
C LEU A 64 -12.47 22.18 0.78
N ALA A 65 -12.79 23.40 0.37
CA ALA A 65 -11.96 24.58 0.66
C ALA A 65 -11.83 24.86 2.16
N THR A 66 -12.92 24.70 2.92
CA THR A 66 -12.92 24.91 4.38
C THR A 66 -12.31 23.73 5.16
N ALA A 67 -12.37 22.50 4.63
CA ALA A 67 -11.76 21.33 5.22
C ALA A 67 -10.26 21.22 4.91
N TRP A 68 -9.82 21.73 3.76
CA TRP A 68 -8.44 21.65 3.28
C TRP A 68 -7.36 21.99 4.34
N PRO A 69 -7.40 23.16 5.02
CA PRO A 69 -6.40 23.47 6.04
C PRO A 69 -6.46 22.50 7.23
N ARG A 70 -7.66 22.06 7.63
CA ARG A 70 -7.85 21.12 8.75
C ARG A 70 -7.32 19.72 8.42
N VAL A 71 -7.51 19.27 7.18
CA VAL A 71 -6.97 18.00 6.69
C VAL A 71 -5.45 18.03 6.74
N ILE A 72 -4.82 19.08 6.22
CA ILE A 72 -3.36 19.22 6.24
C ILE A 72 -2.85 19.28 7.69
N SER A 73 -3.49 20.07 8.56
CA SER A 73 -3.07 20.16 9.97
C SER A 73 -3.21 18.82 10.71
N GLY A 74 -4.24 18.02 10.39
CA GLY A 74 -4.42 16.68 10.98
C GLY A 74 -3.47 15.62 10.39
N LEU A 75 -3.11 15.75 9.12
CA LEU A 75 -2.14 14.86 8.48
C LEU A 75 -0.71 15.12 8.96
N TRP A 76 -0.38 16.35 9.31
CA TRP A 76 0.98 16.72 9.67
C TRP A 76 1.56 15.94 10.86
N PRO A 77 0.84 15.73 11.98
CA PRO A 77 1.28 14.81 13.04
C PRO A 77 1.51 13.38 12.56
N ASN A 78 0.66 12.86 11.67
CA ASN A 78 0.83 11.51 11.11
C ASN A 78 2.14 11.42 10.31
N ILE A 79 2.45 12.43 9.49
CA ILE A 79 3.71 12.51 8.74
C ILE A 79 4.90 12.61 9.69
N ARG A 80 4.82 13.41 10.76
CA ARG A 80 5.89 13.51 11.77
C ARG A 80 6.14 12.16 12.46
N VAL A 81 5.09 11.50 12.94
CA VAL A 81 5.19 10.18 13.58
C VAL A 81 5.75 9.16 12.59
N LEU A 82 5.25 9.12 11.37
CA LEU A 82 5.76 8.25 10.31
C LEU A 82 7.25 8.48 10.06
N PHE A 83 7.68 9.73 9.96
CA PHE A 83 9.08 10.09 9.70
C PHE A 83 10.01 9.57 10.79
N PHE A 84 9.72 9.86 12.06
CA PHE A 84 10.54 9.38 13.18
C PHE A 84 10.45 7.87 13.36
N ALA A 85 9.26 7.28 13.19
CA ALA A 85 9.07 5.84 13.25
C ALA A 85 9.86 5.13 12.15
N ALA A 86 9.85 5.65 10.91
CA ALA A 86 10.60 5.08 9.80
C ALA A 86 12.11 5.08 10.06
N ILE A 87 12.65 6.18 10.62
CA ILE A 87 14.07 6.24 11.01
C ILE A 87 14.37 5.23 12.11
N GLY A 88 13.54 5.16 13.16
CA GLY A 88 13.72 4.21 14.26
C GLY A 88 13.65 2.75 13.80
N VAL A 89 12.69 2.42 12.95
CA VAL A 89 12.55 1.10 12.32
C VAL A 89 13.76 0.81 11.44
N LEU A 90 14.24 1.76 10.63
CA LEU A 90 15.42 1.55 9.79
C LEU A 90 16.64 1.15 10.63
N VAL A 91 16.94 1.90 11.68
CA VAL A 91 18.09 1.62 12.57
C VAL A 91 17.92 0.26 13.25
N LEU A 92 16.75 0.00 13.83
CA LEU A 92 16.50 -1.26 14.55
C LEU A 92 16.49 -2.46 13.61
N SER A 93 15.87 -2.36 12.44
CA SER A 93 15.81 -3.42 11.45
C SER A 93 17.19 -3.76 10.90
N ILE A 94 18.04 -2.76 10.65
CA ILE A 94 19.44 -3.01 10.25
C ILE A 94 20.17 -3.77 11.35
N LEU A 95 20.08 -3.32 12.61
CA LEU A 95 20.72 -4.00 13.73
C LEU A 95 20.27 -5.47 13.84
N LEU A 96 18.95 -5.72 13.85
CA LEU A 96 18.39 -7.06 13.93
C LEU A 96 18.77 -7.92 12.72
N ALA A 97 18.77 -7.35 11.51
CA ALA A 97 19.20 -8.04 10.31
C ALA A 97 20.68 -8.44 10.40
N SER A 98 21.55 -7.53 10.84
CA SER A 98 22.97 -7.81 11.05
C SER A 98 23.19 -8.94 12.06
N LEU A 99 22.51 -8.89 13.22
CA LEU A 99 22.57 -9.96 14.23
C LEU A 99 22.12 -11.32 13.69
N ARG A 100 21.12 -11.33 12.79
CA ARG A 100 20.64 -12.56 12.13
C ARG A 100 21.68 -13.18 11.18
N THR A 101 22.62 -12.39 10.66
CA THR A 101 23.66 -12.87 9.73
C THR A 101 24.92 -13.43 10.40
N LEU A 102 25.03 -13.35 11.73
CA LEU A 102 26.18 -13.87 12.47
C LEU A 102 26.37 -15.38 12.23
N ARG A 103 27.60 -15.76 11.87
CA ARG A 103 27.99 -17.14 11.56
C ARG A 103 28.63 -17.80 12.78
N GLY A 104 28.28 -19.05 13.04
CA GLY A 104 28.85 -19.86 14.12
C GLY A 104 27.78 -20.40 15.08
N PRO A 105 27.96 -21.61 15.66
CA PRO A 105 27.01 -22.22 16.58
C PRO A 105 26.77 -21.40 17.86
N ILE A 106 27.77 -20.66 18.33
CA ILE A 106 27.70 -19.82 19.54
C ILE A 106 26.68 -18.69 19.40
N PHE A 107 26.42 -18.19 18.18
CA PHE A 107 25.44 -17.13 17.94
C PHE A 107 24.02 -17.64 17.70
N PHE A 108 23.80 -18.96 17.82
CA PHE A 108 22.46 -19.55 17.74
C PHE A 108 21.43 -18.90 18.69
N PRO A 109 21.67 -18.73 20.00
CA PRO A 109 20.69 -18.13 20.90
C PRO A 109 20.30 -16.70 20.51
N VAL A 110 21.28 -15.88 20.09
CA VAL A 110 21.02 -14.51 19.61
C VAL A 110 20.14 -14.53 18.38
N ARG A 111 20.46 -15.39 17.41
CA ARG A 111 19.65 -15.55 16.19
C ARG A 111 18.23 -16.03 16.49
N ALA A 112 18.07 -16.96 17.44
CA ALA A 112 16.77 -17.47 17.86
C ALA A 112 15.92 -16.37 18.51
N LEU A 113 16.49 -15.55 19.39
CA LEU A 113 15.81 -14.41 20.00
C LEU A 113 15.39 -13.36 18.96
N VAL A 114 16.31 -13.01 18.05
CA VAL A 114 16.01 -12.05 16.97
C VAL A 114 14.91 -12.58 16.04
N ALA A 115 14.99 -13.86 15.63
CA ALA A 115 13.96 -14.48 14.81
C ALA A 115 12.62 -14.52 15.53
N GLY A 116 12.59 -14.93 16.81
CA GLY A 116 11.38 -14.95 17.62
C GLY A 116 10.74 -13.56 17.75
N TYR A 117 11.53 -12.52 18.03
CA TYR A 117 11.05 -11.15 18.04
C TYR A 117 10.47 -10.74 16.67
N THR A 118 11.22 -10.91 15.58
CA THR A 118 10.75 -10.47 14.26
C THR A 118 9.51 -11.24 13.79
N ASP A 119 9.45 -12.53 14.06
CA ASP A 119 8.37 -13.39 13.58
C ASP A 119 7.10 -13.17 14.42
N LEU A 120 7.23 -12.94 15.74
CA LEU A 120 6.11 -12.57 16.61
C LEU A 120 5.50 -11.23 16.20
N PHE A 121 6.30 -10.16 16.13
CA PHE A 121 5.78 -8.82 15.80
C PHE A 121 5.25 -8.71 14.37
N ARG A 122 5.69 -9.57 13.44
CA ARG A 122 5.15 -9.67 12.08
C ARG A 122 3.91 -10.56 11.98
N GLY A 123 3.75 -11.50 12.92
CA GLY A 123 2.59 -12.39 12.99
C GLY A 123 1.41 -11.81 13.77
N LEU A 124 1.65 -10.84 14.65
CA LEU A 124 0.60 -10.19 15.44
C LEU A 124 -0.11 -9.07 14.65
N PRO A 125 -1.43 -8.93 14.79
CA PRO A 125 -2.15 -7.76 14.31
C PRO A 125 -1.62 -6.48 14.97
N LEU A 126 -1.31 -5.46 14.15
CA LEU A 126 -0.77 -4.17 14.62
C LEU A 126 -1.65 -3.53 15.70
N ILE A 127 -2.98 -3.68 15.61
CA ILE A 127 -3.91 -3.14 16.59
C ILE A 127 -3.70 -3.72 17.99
N ILE A 128 -3.35 -5.00 18.11
CA ILE A 128 -3.06 -5.64 19.39
C ILE A 128 -1.79 -5.05 20.00
N VAL A 129 -0.75 -4.86 19.18
CA VAL A 129 0.51 -4.23 19.61
C VAL A 129 0.25 -2.79 20.06
N LEU A 130 -0.53 -2.02 19.30
CA LEU A 130 -0.87 -0.65 19.65
C LEU A 130 -1.68 -0.58 20.95
N TYR A 131 -2.60 -1.52 21.19
CA TYR A 131 -3.33 -1.57 22.45
C TYR A 131 -2.45 -1.96 23.64
N LEU A 132 -1.54 -2.92 23.47
CA LEU A 132 -0.59 -3.27 24.52
C LEU A 132 0.31 -2.09 24.88
N VAL A 133 0.77 -1.33 23.88
CA VAL A 133 1.61 -0.14 24.10
C VAL A 133 0.79 1.01 24.69
N GLY A 134 -0.38 1.29 24.12
CA GLY A 134 -1.24 2.42 24.47
C GLY A 134 -1.95 2.26 25.81
N PHE A 135 -2.29 1.03 26.22
CA PHE A 135 -2.99 0.76 27.47
C PHE A 135 -2.17 -0.08 28.45
N GLY A 136 -1.39 -1.05 27.97
CA GLY A 136 -0.59 -1.92 28.82
C GLY A 136 0.54 -1.18 29.52
N ILE A 137 1.32 -0.36 28.80
CA ILE A 137 2.43 0.41 29.42
C ILE A 137 1.91 1.40 30.46
N PRO A 138 0.89 2.25 30.19
CA PRO A 138 0.33 3.12 31.24
C PRO A 138 -0.25 2.35 32.44
N GLY A 139 -0.77 1.13 32.22
CA GLY A 139 -1.24 0.24 33.27
C GLY A 139 -0.17 -0.18 34.27
N LEU A 140 1.12 -0.10 33.91
CA LEU A 140 2.25 -0.38 34.80
C LEU A 140 2.46 0.69 35.87
N ARG A 141 1.74 1.83 35.80
CA ARG A 141 1.87 2.98 36.73
C ARG A 141 3.31 3.44 36.94
N LEU A 142 4.13 3.31 35.91
CA LEU A 142 5.45 3.93 35.90
C LEU A 142 5.23 5.44 35.85
N ASP A 143 5.80 6.20 36.79
CA ASP A 143 5.73 7.66 36.87
C ASP A 143 6.54 8.31 35.73
N ILE A 144 6.14 8.03 34.49
CA ILE A 144 6.72 8.61 33.29
C ILE A 144 6.06 9.99 33.12
N PRO A 145 6.84 11.09 33.11
CA PRO A 145 6.31 12.44 32.93
C PRO A 145 5.47 12.50 31.66
N ARG A 146 4.18 12.79 31.81
CA ARG A 146 3.27 12.97 30.67
C ARG A 146 3.60 14.32 30.05
N PHE A 147 4.12 14.32 28.82
CA PHE A 147 4.26 15.56 28.07
C PHE A 147 2.86 16.12 27.78
N PRO A 148 2.61 17.42 28.06
CA PRO A 148 1.30 18.03 27.81
C PRO A 148 0.97 17.99 26.32
N ALA A 149 -0.30 17.67 26.04
CA ALA A 149 -0.89 17.56 24.71
C ALA A 149 -0.90 18.91 23.97
#